data_AF-A0A954UDC1-F1
#
_entry.id   AF-A0A954UDC1-F1
#
_cell.length_a   1.000
_cell.length_b   1.000
_cell.length_c   1.000
_cell.angle_alpha   90.00
_cell.angle_beta   90.00
_cell.angle_gamma   90.00
#
_symmetry.space_group_name_H-M   'P 1'
#
loop_
_entity.id
_entity.type
_entity.pdbx_description
1 polymer ?
#
loop_
_entity_poly.entity_id
_entity_poly.type
_entity_poly.pdbx_seq_one_letter_code
_entity_poly.pdbx_strand_id
1 'polypeptide(L)'
;RGPRFRLSAEMVRDQSLAVSGLLSGKMYGPPVKPPQPSMGLSAAFGGGIDWQTSRGEDRYRRAIYTTWRRSNPYPSMSAFDAPNREVCTIRRDRTNTPLQALVTLNDPVYIEAAQSLARHAIAAADTPDQRATWAWNRCLCRAPSMAELNSVLRLQDEAYDRFLRDPV
;
A
#
# COMPACT_ATOMS: atom_id res chain seq x y z
N ARG A 1 -12.48 -16.26 18.27
CA ARG A 1 -11.42 -15.75 17.36
C ARG A 1 -11.62 -16.40 16.00
N GLY A 2 -11.89 -15.63 14.95
CA GLY A 2 -12.00 -16.15 13.58
C GLY A 2 -10.62 -16.43 12.96
N PRO A 3 -10.55 -17.23 11.89
CA PRO A 3 -9.30 -17.49 11.19
C PRO A 3 -8.70 -16.18 10.63
N ARG A 4 -7.40 -15.97 10.85
CA ARG A 4 -6.68 -14.79 10.34
C ARG A 4 -6.34 -15.03 8.88
N PHE A 5 -6.99 -14.26 8.03
CA PHE A 5 -6.91 -14.40 6.59
C PHE A 5 -6.31 -13.13 6.00
N ARG A 6 -5.39 -13.29 5.03
CA ARG A 6 -4.84 -12.14 4.30
C ARG A 6 -5.96 -11.43 3.54
N LEU A 7 -5.94 -10.11 3.57
CA LEU A 7 -6.94 -9.25 2.92
C LEU A 7 -6.92 -9.40 1.40
N SER A 8 -8.03 -9.08 0.73
CA SER A 8 -8.06 -9.00 -0.73
C SER A 8 -7.16 -7.87 -1.23
N ALA A 9 -6.76 -7.92 -2.50
CA ALA A 9 -5.90 -6.90 -3.11
C ALA A 9 -6.42 -5.46 -2.90
N GLU A 10 -7.72 -5.26 -3.09
CA GLU A 10 -8.38 -3.96 -2.91
C GLU A 10 -8.33 -3.51 -1.44
N MET A 11 -8.55 -4.44 -0.51
CA MET A 11 -8.52 -4.17 0.93
C MET A 11 -7.10 -3.92 1.46
N VAL A 12 -6.07 -4.60 0.93
CA VAL A 12 -4.66 -4.33 1.31
C VAL A 12 -4.33 -2.87 1.00
N ARG A 13 -4.62 -2.43 -0.23
CA ARG A 13 -4.39 -1.03 -0.63
C ARG A 13 -5.19 -0.06 0.22
N ASP A 14 -6.49 -0.28 0.36
CA ASP A 14 -7.36 0.64 1.11
C ASP A 14 -6.99 0.69 2.60
N GLN A 15 -6.57 -0.42 3.19
CA GLN A 15 -6.07 -0.47 4.57
C GLN A 15 -4.78 0.36 4.71
N SER A 16 -3.80 0.19 3.82
CA SER A 16 -2.56 0.96 3.85
C SER A 16 -2.84 2.47 3.75
N LEU A 17 -3.76 2.89 2.88
CA LEU A 17 -4.17 4.28 2.76
C LEU A 17 -4.95 4.79 3.99
N ALA A 18 -5.79 3.96 4.60
CA ALA A 18 -6.58 4.33 5.77
C ALA A 18 -5.69 4.53 7.02
N VAL A 19 -4.77 3.60 7.25
CA VAL A 19 -3.84 3.64 8.39
C VAL A 19 -2.90 4.82 8.29
N SER A 20 -2.40 5.11 7.08
CA SER A 20 -1.54 6.26 6.79
C SER A 20 -2.26 7.60 6.72
N GLY A 21 -3.60 7.62 6.75
CA GLY A 21 -4.44 8.82 6.68
C GLY A 21 -4.51 9.46 5.29
N LEU A 22 -4.08 8.75 4.24
CA LEU A 22 -4.15 9.24 2.85
C LEU A 22 -5.48 8.91 2.17
N LEU A 23 -6.26 7.95 2.69
CA LEU A 23 -7.48 7.47 2.04
C LEU A 23 -8.49 8.61 1.80
N SER A 24 -8.82 8.83 0.53
CA SER A 24 -9.89 9.77 0.14
C SER A 24 -11.28 9.17 0.35
N GLY A 25 -12.16 9.95 0.96
CA GLY A 25 -13.58 9.65 1.12
C GLY A 25 -14.47 9.99 -0.09
N LYS A 26 -13.89 10.50 -1.19
CA LYS A 26 -14.63 10.97 -2.37
C LYS A 26 -15.38 9.83 -3.06
N MET A 27 -16.72 9.92 -3.01
CA MET A 27 -17.63 9.00 -3.67
C MET A 27 -18.01 9.48 -5.07
N TYR A 28 -18.38 8.52 -5.92
CA TYR A 28 -18.88 8.74 -7.30
C TYR A 28 -17.85 9.38 -8.25
N GLY A 29 -18.26 9.67 -9.49
CA GLY A 29 -17.39 10.24 -10.52
C GLY A 29 -16.56 9.21 -11.28
N PRO A 30 -15.64 9.68 -12.14
CA PRO A 30 -14.91 8.81 -13.05
C PRO A 30 -13.93 7.89 -12.30
N PRO A 31 -13.57 6.75 -12.92
CA PRO A 31 -12.48 5.90 -12.44
C PRO A 31 -11.15 6.66 -12.39
N VAL A 32 -10.30 6.27 -11.44
CA VAL A 32 -8.97 6.86 -11.22
C VAL A 32 -7.87 5.92 -11.64
N LYS A 33 -6.66 6.47 -11.80
CA LYS A 33 -5.45 5.75 -12.19
C LYS A 33 -4.38 6.03 -11.13
N PRO A 34 -4.24 5.18 -10.10
CA PRO A 34 -3.14 5.29 -9.15
C PRO A 34 -1.77 5.23 -9.85
N PRO A 35 -0.69 5.69 -9.22
CA PRO A 35 0.65 5.54 -9.79
C PRO A 35 0.94 4.09 -10.14
N GLN A 36 1.51 3.87 -11.32
CA GLN A 36 2.05 2.59 -11.74
C GLN A 36 3.36 2.83 -12.50
N PRO A 37 4.31 1.88 -12.49
CA PRO A 37 5.53 2.00 -13.26
C PRO A 37 5.21 2.14 -14.77
N SER A 38 5.99 2.94 -15.49
CA SER A 38 5.86 3.04 -16.94
C SER A 38 6.23 1.70 -17.56
N MET A 39 5.21 0.95 -17.99
CA MET A 39 5.38 -0.38 -18.58
C MET A 39 5.75 -0.31 -20.07
N GLY A 40 6.03 0.88 -20.62
CA GLY A 40 6.45 1.06 -22.02
C GLY A 40 5.42 0.64 -23.09
N LEU A 41 4.15 0.38 -22.72
CA LEU A 41 3.11 -0.10 -23.64
C LEU A 41 2.78 0.89 -24.77
N SER A 42 3.18 2.16 -24.65
CA SER A 42 3.03 3.17 -25.70
C SER A 42 3.72 2.75 -27.00
N ALA A 43 4.83 2.01 -26.91
CA ALA A 43 5.58 1.49 -28.06
C ALA A 43 4.85 0.37 -28.81
N ALA A 44 3.93 -0.35 -28.16
CA ALA A 44 3.28 -1.54 -28.73
C ALA A 44 1.81 -1.33 -29.13
N PHE A 45 1.07 -0.40 -28.51
CA PHE A 45 -0.40 -0.30 -28.69
C PHE A 45 -0.96 1.13 -28.88
N GLY A 46 -0.10 2.15 -29.03
CA GLY A 46 -0.51 3.54 -29.27
C GLY A 46 -0.92 4.32 -28.01
N GLY A 47 -0.71 5.64 -28.04
CA GLY A 47 -0.80 6.54 -26.87
C GLY A 47 -2.20 6.71 -26.24
N GLY A 48 -3.28 6.26 -26.88
CA GLY A 48 -4.63 6.31 -26.29
C GLY A 48 -4.82 5.35 -25.11
N ILE A 49 -3.94 4.36 -24.97
CA ILE A 49 -3.96 3.35 -23.91
C ILE A 49 -3.09 3.80 -22.72
N ASP A 50 -2.49 4.99 -22.79
CA ASP A 50 -1.47 5.36 -21.83
C ASP A 50 -2.04 5.57 -20.42
N TRP A 51 -1.28 5.08 -19.43
CA TRP A 51 -1.69 5.16 -18.03
C TRP A 51 -1.21 6.49 -17.46
N GLN A 52 -2.06 7.50 -17.59
CA GLN A 52 -1.82 8.80 -16.95
C GLN A 52 -2.25 8.75 -15.48
N THR A 53 -1.28 8.85 -14.58
CA THR A 53 -1.52 8.91 -13.14
C THR A 53 -2.46 10.06 -12.80
N SER A 54 -3.55 9.76 -12.10
CA SER A 54 -4.47 10.77 -11.56
C SER A 54 -3.74 11.73 -10.64
N ARG A 55 -4.20 12.98 -10.51
CA ARG A 55 -3.55 14.01 -9.68
C ARG A 55 -4.33 14.26 -8.40
N GLY A 56 -3.64 14.79 -7.39
CA GLY A 56 -4.25 15.21 -6.13
C GLY A 56 -4.94 14.07 -5.37
N GLU A 57 -6.10 14.36 -4.81
CA GLU A 57 -6.91 13.44 -4.01
C GLU A 57 -7.26 12.14 -4.77
N ASP A 58 -7.46 12.24 -6.09
CA ASP A 58 -7.87 11.11 -6.93
C ASP A 58 -6.84 9.95 -6.94
N ARG A 59 -5.58 10.22 -6.54
CA ARG A 59 -4.53 9.19 -6.36
C ARG A 59 -4.83 8.22 -5.23
N TYR A 60 -5.47 8.72 -4.17
CA TYR A 60 -5.69 8.00 -2.91
C TYR A 60 -7.13 7.57 -2.70
N ARG A 61 -7.95 7.60 -3.77
CA ARG A 61 -9.31 7.06 -3.72
C ARG A 61 -9.31 5.56 -3.50
N ARG A 62 -10.42 5.08 -2.94
CA ARG A 62 -10.67 3.65 -2.69
C ARG A 62 -10.41 2.81 -3.94
N ALA A 63 -9.86 1.62 -3.72
CA ALA A 63 -9.46 0.66 -4.76
C ALA A 63 -10.59 0.31 -5.73
N ILE A 64 -11.86 0.38 -5.28
CA ILE A 64 -13.03 0.17 -6.13
C ILE A 64 -13.15 1.18 -7.28
N TYR A 65 -12.57 2.39 -7.13
CA TYR A 65 -12.56 3.41 -8.17
C TYR A 65 -11.36 3.27 -9.11
N THR A 66 -10.43 2.34 -8.86
CA THR A 66 -9.28 2.13 -9.74
C THR A 66 -9.73 1.59 -11.09
N THR A 67 -9.24 2.22 -12.16
CA THR A 67 -9.48 1.80 -13.54
C THR A 67 -9.00 0.37 -13.72
N TRP A 68 -9.87 -0.48 -14.25
CA TRP A 68 -9.58 -1.89 -14.47
C TRP A 68 -9.78 -2.24 -15.93
N ARG A 69 -8.70 -2.62 -16.62
CA ARG A 69 -8.78 -3.11 -18.00
C ARG A 69 -8.75 -4.64 -18.00
N ARG A 70 -9.55 -5.25 -18.87
CA ARG A 70 -9.69 -6.71 -18.96
C ARG A 70 -8.35 -7.42 -19.17
N SER A 71 -7.56 -6.92 -20.13
CA SER A 71 -6.25 -7.45 -20.52
C SER A 71 -5.06 -6.86 -19.76
N ASN A 72 -5.26 -5.78 -18.99
CA ASN A 72 -4.18 -5.13 -18.24
C ASN A 72 -4.71 -4.59 -16.90
N PRO A 73 -4.96 -5.48 -15.92
CA PRO A 73 -5.33 -5.09 -14.57
C PRO A 73 -4.23 -4.24 -13.90
N TYR A 74 -4.59 -3.51 -12.85
CA TYR A 74 -3.63 -2.69 -12.11
C TYR A 74 -2.54 -3.60 -11.49
N PRO A 75 -1.23 -3.39 -11.79
CA PRO A 75 -0.18 -4.34 -11.45
C PRO A 75 -0.11 -4.71 -9.96
N SER A 76 -0.27 -3.73 -9.07
CA SER A 76 -0.28 -3.95 -7.63
C SER A 76 -1.41 -4.90 -7.23
N MET A 77 -2.62 -4.71 -7.77
CA MET A 77 -3.75 -5.59 -7.47
C MET A 77 -3.54 -7.01 -8.00
N SER A 78 -3.00 -7.15 -9.21
CA SER A 78 -2.68 -8.44 -9.80
C SER A 78 -1.66 -9.22 -8.96
N ALA A 79 -0.65 -8.54 -8.41
CA ALA A 79 0.31 -9.17 -7.51
C ALA A 79 -0.34 -9.75 -6.24
N PHE A 80 -1.45 -9.18 -5.77
CA PHE A 80 -2.22 -9.66 -4.60
C PHE A 80 -3.40 -10.58 -4.97
N ASP A 81 -3.30 -11.32 -6.07
CA ASP A 81 -4.29 -12.29 -6.57
C ASP A 81 -5.67 -11.68 -6.92
N ALA A 82 -5.69 -10.42 -7.37
CA ALA A 82 -6.92 -9.86 -7.91
C ALA A 82 -7.30 -10.57 -9.22
N PRO A 83 -8.53 -11.10 -9.35
CA PRO A 83 -8.92 -11.90 -10.51
C PRO A 83 -9.02 -11.04 -11.77
N ASN A 84 -8.51 -11.52 -12.91
CA ASN A 84 -8.74 -10.82 -14.17
C ASN A 84 -10.24 -10.89 -14.56
N ARG A 85 -10.72 -9.92 -15.35
CA ARG A 85 -12.13 -9.88 -15.81
C ARG A 85 -12.31 -10.64 -17.13
N GLU A 86 -11.48 -11.65 -17.37
CA GLU A 86 -11.50 -12.43 -18.61
C GLU A 86 -12.47 -13.60 -18.54
N VAL A 87 -12.53 -14.24 -17.37
CA VAL A 87 -13.37 -15.40 -17.08
C VAL A 87 -14.11 -15.22 -15.76
N CYS A 88 -15.19 -15.98 -15.56
CA CYS A 88 -15.90 -15.98 -14.28
C CYS A 88 -15.01 -16.55 -13.18
N THR A 89 -14.81 -15.81 -12.09
CA THR A 89 -14.08 -16.28 -10.90
C THR A 89 -15.07 -16.56 -9.77
N ILE A 90 -15.30 -17.84 -9.49
CA ILE A 90 -16.21 -18.28 -8.41
C ILE A 90 -15.55 -18.09 -7.04
N ARG A 91 -14.24 -18.34 -6.94
CA ARG A 91 -13.46 -18.22 -5.71
C ARG A 91 -12.17 -17.47 -6.01
N ARG A 92 -11.84 -16.49 -5.18
CA ARG A 92 -10.55 -15.79 -5.24
C ARG A 92 -9.49 -16.62 -4.52
N ASP A 93 -8.38 -16.85 -5.19
CA ASP A 93 -7.21 -17.45 -4.58
C ASP A 93 -6.52 -16.47 -3.63
N ARG A 94 -5.78 -17.02 -2.67
CA ARG A 94 -5.05 -16.23 -1.69
C ARG A 94 -3.71 -16.87 -1.40
N THR A 95 -2.67 -16.27 -1.95
CA THR A 95 -1.28 -16.68 -1.79
C THR A 95 -0.55 -15.81 -0.77
N ASN A 96 0.66 -16.16 -0.38
CA ASN A 96 1.55 -15.27 0.36
C ASN A 96 2.95 -15.47 -0.20
N THR A 97 3.28 -14.70 -1.23
CA THR A 97 4.51 -14.90 -2.00
C THR A 97 5.55 -13.84 -1.65
N PRO A 98 6.86 -14.14 -1.76
CA PRO A 98 7.91 -13.13 -1.60
C PRO A 98 7.73 -11.92 -2.53
N LEU A 99 7.15 -12.14 -3.72
CA LEU A 99 6.83 -11.06 -4.66
C LEU A 99 5.82 -10.06 -4.07
N GLN A 100 4.83 -10.52 -3.32
CA GLN A 100 3.87 -9.63 -2.65
C GLN A 100 4.53 -8.76 -1.60
N ALA A 101 5.47 -9.32 -0.83
CA ALA A 101 6.29 -8.54 0.11
C ALA A 101 7.15 -7.51 -0.64
N LEU A 102 7.76 -7.90 -1.76
CA LEU A 102 8.54 -6.98 -2.59
C LEU A 102 7.69 -5.83 -3.15
N VAL A 103 6.45 -6.09 -3.55
CA VAL A 103 5.52 -5.03 -3.97
C VAL A 103 5.24 -4.05 -2.83
N THR A 104 5.01 -4.51 -1.60
CA THR A 104 4.82 -3.60 -0.44
C THR A 104 6.04 -2.74 -0.12
N LEU A 105 7.24 -3.20 -0.48
CA LEU A 105 8.50 -2.48 -0.26
C LEU A 105 8.80 -1.44 -1.35
N ASN A 106 8.30 -1.63 -2.57
CA ASN A 106 8.76 -0.87 -3.74
C ASN A 106 7.67 -0.07 -4.47
N ASP A 107 6.39 -0.44 -4.37
CA ASP A 107 5.33 0.28 -5.07
C ASP A 107 5.17 1.69 -4.47
N PRO A 108 5.15 2.76 -5.29
CA PRO A 108 5.00 4.13 -4.83
C PRO A 108 3.82 4.35 -3.88
N VAL A 109 2.71 3.62 -4.05
CA VAL A 109 1.54 3.75 -3.16
C VAL A 109 1.86 3.34 -1.73
N TYR A 110 2.63 2.26 -1.53
CA TYR A 110 3.00 1.80 -0.19
C TYR A 110 4.12 2.65 0.41
N ILE A 111 5.05 3.13 -0.42
CA ILE A 111 6.11 4.06 0.02
C ILE A 111 5.49 5.37 0.53
N GLU A 112 4.57 5.97 -0.22
CA GLU A 112 3.89 7.20 0.20
C GLU A 112 3.05 6.98 1.47
N ALA A 113 2.36 5.83 1.58
CA ALA A 113 1.63 5.46 2.78
C ALA A 113 2.56 5.31 4.00
N ALA A 114 3.72 4.68 3.83
CA ALA A 114 4.72 4.52 4.89
C ALA A 114 5.28 5.88 5.35
N GLN A 115 5.59 6.78 4.41
CA GLN A 115 6.03 8.14 4.73
C GLN A 115 4.97 8.95 5.47
N SER A 116 3.70 8.89 5.03
CA SER A 116 2.60 9.58 5.69
C SER A 116 2.35 9.04 7.10
N LEU A 117 2.39 7.71 7.27
CA LEU A 117 2.29 7.08 8.59
C LEU A 117 3.43 7.53 9.52
N ALA A 118 4.67 7.60 9.02
CA ALA A 118 5.82 8.06 9.79
C ALA A 118 5.65 9.52 10.24
N ARG A 119 5.17 10.42 9.37
CA ARG A 119 4.88 11.82 9.73
C ARG A 119 3.82 11.91 10.83
N HIS A 120 2.76 11.11 10.74
CA HIS A 120 1.74 11.07 11.80
C HIS A 120 2.28 10.52 13.12
N ALA A 121 3.14 9.50 13.08
CA ALA A 121 3.77 8.98 14.29
C ALA A 121 4.66 10.03 14.96
N ILE A 122 5.49 10.72 14.18
CA ILE A 122 6.36 11.80 14.67
C ILE A 122 5.56 12.96 15.27
N ALA A 123 4.43 13.32 14.65
CA ALA A 123 3.56 14.38 15.17
C ALA A 123 2.77 13.98 16.43
N ALA A 124 2.53 12.68 16.63
CA ALA A 124 1.72 12.17 17.74
C ALA A 124 2.50 11.97 19.05
N ALA A 125 3.83 11.88 18.99
CA ALA A 125 4.67 11.59 20.15
C ALA A 125 6.12 12.05 19.98
N ASP A 126 6.79 12.31 21.09
CA ASP A 126 8.16 12.85 21.10
C ASP A 126 9.24 11.76 21.10
N THR A 127 9.03 10.67 21.84
CA THR A 127 10.03 9.60 22.00
C THR A 127 9.86 8.46 20.98
N PRO A 128 10.94 7.79 20.56
CA PRO A 128 10.87 6.64 19.64
C PRO A 128 9.93 5.54 20.09
N ASP A 129 9.97 5.18 21.37
CA ASP A 129 9.11 4.19 22.04
C ASP A 129 7.62 4.56 22.00
N GLN A 130 7.29 5.83 22.26
CA GLN A 130 5.91 6.31 22.14
C GLN A 130 5.44 6.34 20.68
N ARG A 131 6.29 6.75 19.73
CA ARG A 131 6.01 6.75 18.28
C ARG A 131 5.75 5.34 17.77
N ALA A 132 6.60 4.37 18.15
CA ALA A 132 6.45 2.97 17.80
C ALA A 132 5.16 2.38 18.39
N THR A 133 4.85 2.70 19.65
CA THR A 133 3.61 2.28 20.31
C THR A 133 2.38 2.87 19.62
N TRP A 134 2.41 4.16 19.25
CA TRP A 134 1.34 4.82 18.52
C TRP A 134 1.10 4.16 17.15
N ALA A 135 2.18 3.94 16.38
CA ALA A 135 2.09 3.30 15.07
C ALA A 135 1.56 1.86 15.19
N TRP A 136 2.00 1.11 16.22
CA TRP A 136 1.55 -0.24 16.49
C TRP A 136 0.05 -0.29 16.79
N ASN A 137 -0.43 0.59 17.69
CA ASN A 137 -1.85 0.72 17.99
C ASN A 137 -2.67 1.09 16.75
N ARG A 138 -2.15 1.99 15.91
CA ARG A 138 -2.82 2.44 14.67
C ARG A 138 -2.94 1.31 13.64
N CYS A 139 -1.91 0.50 13.48
CA CYS A 139 -1.88 -0.59 12.49
C CYS A 139 -2.59 -1.87 12.95
N LEU A 140 -2.44 -2.24 14.23
CA LEU A 140 -2.86 -3.54 14.75
C LEU A 140 -4.03 -3.48 15.73
N CYS A 141 -4.52 -2.27 16.04
CA CYS A 141 -5.63 -2.02 16.97
C CYS A 141 -5.44 -2.68 18.35
N ARG A 142 -4.19 -2.81 18.80
CA ARG A 142 -3.80 -3.36 20.10
C ARG A 142 -2.46 -2.78 20.53
N ALA A 143 -2.14 -2.84 21.82
CA ALA A 143 -0.82 -2.51 22.31
C ALA A 143 0.25 -3.55 21.89
N PRO A 144 1.51 -3.12 21.68
CA PRO A 144 2.63 -4.03 21.50
C PRO A 144 2.98 -4.73 22.82
N SER A 145 3.47 -5.97 22.72
CA SER A 145 4.23 -6.56 23.82
C SER A 145 5.64 -5.97 23.89
N MET A 146 6.33 -6.12 25.02
CA MET A 146 7.70 -5.61 25.18
C MET A 146 8.66 -6.19 24.13
N ALA A 147 8.53 -7.47 23.80
CA ALA A 147 9.37 -8.11 22.78
C ALA A 147 9.14 -7.51 21.38
N GLU A 148 7.87 -7.27 21.03
CA GLU A 148 7.49 -6.65 19.75
C GLU A 148 7.98 -5.21 19.64
N LEU A 149 7.81 -4.42 20.71
CA LEU A 149 8.28 -3.04 20.77
C LEU A 149 9.81 -2.97 20.58
N ASN A 150 10.55 -3.82 21.30
CA ASN A 150 12.01 -3.88 21.19
C ASN A 150 12.47 -4.28 19.79
N SER A 151 11.74 -5.14 19.09
CA SER A 151 12.06 -5.49 17.69
C SER A 151 11.88 -4.30 16.73
N VAL A 152 10.84 -3.49 16.93
CA VAL A 152 10.60 -2.30 16.10
C VAL A 152 11.64 -1.22 16.37
N LEU A 153 11.97 -0.98 17.63
CA LEU A 153 13.00 -0.01 18.01
C LEU A 153 14.38 -0.38 17.46
N ARG A 154 14.76 -1.66 17.54
CA ARG A 154 16.00 -2.16 16.93
C ARG A 154 16.03 -1.92 15.41
N LEU A 155 14.92 -2.20 14.72
CA LEU A 155 14.83 -1.95 13.28
C LEU A 155 14.97 -0.46 12.95
N GLN A 156 14.40 0.42 13.78
CA GLN A 156 14.54 1.87 13.63
C GLN A 156 16.01 2.29 13.78
N ASP A 157 16.70 1.82 14.81
CA ASP A 157 18.10 2.15 15.06
C ASP A 157 18.98 1.67 13.89
N GLU A 158 18.81 0.42 13.45
CA GLU A 158 19.53 -0.13 12.29
C GLU A 158 19.27 0.67 11.00
N ALA A 159 18.03 1.09 10.76
CA ALA A 159 17.67 1.89 9.61
C ALA A 159 18.25 3.32 9.68
N TYR A 160 18.28 3.91 10.87
CA TYR A 160 18.85 5.23 11.11
C TYR A 160 20.38 5.22 10.93
N ASP A 161 21.07 4.22 11.48
CA ASP A 161 22.51 4.01 11.29
C ASP A 161 22.88 3.78 9.82
N ARG A 162 22.00 3.10 9.07
CA ARG A 162 22.17 2.95 7.62
C ARG A 162 22.02 4.28 6.91
N PHE A 163 20.99 5.07 7.24
CA PHE A 163 20.76 6.38 6.64
C PHE A 163 21.91 7.36 6.91
N LEU A 164 22.49 7.36 8.12
CA LEU A 164 23.65 8.19 8.46
C LEU A 164 24.91 7.82 7.67
N ARG A 165 25.06 6.55 7.29
CA ARG A 165 26.21 6.07 6.48
C ARG A 165 26.06 6.39 4.99
N ASP A 166 24.83 6.37 4.49
CA ASP A 166 24.52 6.60 3.08
C ASP A 166 23.18 7.36 2.95
N PRO A 167 23.22 8.70 3.05
CA PRO A 167 22.04 9.53 2.86
C PRO A 167 21.68 9.56 1.37
N VAL A 168 20.56 8.91 1.04
CA VAL A 168 19.95 8.88 -0.31
C VAL A 168 19.48 10.25 -0.76
#